data_AF-A0A535Z4W6-F1
#
_entry.id   AF-A0A535Z4W6-F1
#
_cell.length_a   1.000
_cell.length_b   1.000
_cell.length_c   1.000
_cell.angle_alpha   90.00
_cell.angle_beta   90.00
_cell.angle_gamma   90.00
#
_symmetry.space_group_name_H-M   'P 1'
#
loop_
_entity.id
_entity.type
_entity.pdbx_description
1 polymer ?
#
loop_
_entity_poly.entity_id
_entity_poly.type
_entity_poly.pdbx_seq_one_letter_code
_entity_poly.pdbx_strand_id
1 'polypeptide(L)'
;MRADLILARGRIRTLGRSGLNPHSHLAVAGGQVLACGGREVMALRGPRTRLVDLAGAAVLPGFNDAHAHVVYYGLTRFGADLSGATGIDDILDR
;
A
#
# COMPACT_ATOMS: atom_id res chain seq x y z
N MET A 1 13.43 4.28 -21.14
CA MET A 1 13.32 3.31 -20.02
C MET A 1 11.99 2.57 -20.13
N ARG A 2 11.91 1.27 -19.81
CA ARG A 2 10.66 0.47 -19.84
C ARG A 2 10.20 0.18 -18.41
N ALA A 3 8.89 0.02 -18.21
CA ALA A 3 8.31 -0.31 -16.90
C ALA A 3 8.45 -1.81 -16.57
N ASP A 4 8.66 -2.13 -15.30
CA ASP A 4 8.57 -3.51 -14.79
C ASP A 4 7.10 -3.87 -14.48
N LEU A 5 6.33 -2.91 -13.99
CA LEU A 5 4.92 -3.02 -13.64
C LEU A 5 4.15 -1.82 -14.19
N ILE A 6 2.95 -2.07 -14.74
CA ILE A 6 1.95 -1.03 -15.00
C ILE A 6 0.65 -1.42 -14.30
N LEU A 7 0.15 -0.52 -13.46
CA LEU A 7 -1.21 -0.55 -12.94
C LEU A 7 -2.10 0.27 -13.88
N ALA A 8 -3.17 -0.32 -14.40
CA ALA A 8 -4.01 0.30 -15.43
C ALA A 8 -5.48 0.37 -15.00
N ARG A 9 -6.23 1.31 -15.59
CA ARG A 9 -7.66 1.55 -15.37
C ARG A 9 -8.05 1.69 -13.89
N GLY A 10 -7.19 2.29 -13.08
CA GLY A 10 -7.44 2.56 -11.66
C GLY A 10 -8.00 3.94 -11.36
N ARG A 11 -8.24 4.20 -10.07
CA ARG A 11 -8.40 5.54 -9.47
C ARG A 11 -7.17 5.83 -8.62
N ILE A 12 -6.11 6.33 -9.25
CA ILE A 12 -4.78 6.45 -8.66
C ILE A 12 -4.59 7.87 -8.13
N ARG A 13 -4.36 8.05 -6.83
CA ARG A 13 -4.06 9.36 -6.24
C ARG A 13 -2.64 9.34 -5.70
N THR A 14 -1.81 10.27 -6.15
CA THR A 14 -0.40 10.36 -5.71
C THR A 14 -0.26 11.16 -4.41
N LEU A 15 -1.26 11.98 -4.06
CA LEU A 15 -1.27 12.86 -2.88
C LEU A 15 -0.05 13.81 -2.82
N GLY A 16 0.60 14.04 -3.96
CA GLY A 16 1.72 14.97 -4.10
C GLY A 16 1.23 16.37 -4.52
N ARG A 17 2.02 17.05 -5.36
CA ARG A 17 1.70 18.40 -5.85
C ARG A 17 0.38 18.50 -6.62
N SER A 18 -0.11 17.41 -7.19
CA SER A 18 -1.41 17.34 -7.88
C SER A 18 -2.61 17.16 -6.94
N GLY A 19 -2.39 17.06 -5.62
CA GLY A 19 -3.44 16.90 -4.62
C GLY A 19 -4.23 15.61 -4.80
N LEU A 20 -5.56 15.72 -4.85
CA LEU A 20 -6.50 14.59 -4.95
C LEU A 20 -6.86 14.19 -6.39
N ASN A 21 -6.27 14.84 -7.40
CA ASN A 21 -6.59 14.58 -8.80
C ASN A 21 -6.27 13.12 -9.15
N PRO A 22 -7.27 12.34 -9.64
CA PRO A 22 -7.05 10.94 -9.95
C PRO A 22 -6.39 10.77 -11.32
N HIS A 23 -5.47 9.81 -11.39
CA HIS A 23 -4.89 9.25 -12.59
C HIS A 23 -5.48 7.85 -12.84
N SER A 24 -5.31 7.33 -14.05
CA SER A 24 -5.82 5.99 -14.41
C SER A 24 -4.72 4.94 -14.57
N HIS A 25 -3.47 5.36 -14.75
CA HIS A 25 -2.34 4.47 -14.98
C HIS A 25 -1.11 4.90 -14.17
N LEU A 26 -0.33 3.93 -13.70
CA LEU A 26 0.92 4.14 -12.99
C LEU A 26 1.95 3.10 -13.44
N ALA A 27 3.14 3.55 -13.81
CA ALA A 27 4.27 2.72 -14.20
C ALA A 27 5.35 2.72 -13.11
N VAL A 28 5.88 1.55 -12.79
CA VAL A 28 6.98 1.35 -11.85
C VAL A 28 8.15 0.69 -12.57
N ALA A 29 9.36 1.16 -12.31
CA ALA A 29 10.60 0.53 -12.74
C ALA A 29 11.64 0.58 -11.60
N GLY A 30 12.33 -0.51 -11.33
CA GLY A 30 13.37 -0.56 -10.29
C GLY A 30 12.87 -0.19 -8.89
N GLY A 31 11.60 -0.49 -8.57
CA GLY A 31 11.00 -0.12 -7.29
C GLY A 31 10.60 1.36 -7.15
N GLN A 32 10.74 2.17 -8.21
CA GLN A 32 10.38 3.58 -8.21
C GLN A 32 9.23 3.87 -9.19
N VAL A 33 8.41 4.88 -8.88
CA VAL A 33 7.38 5.37 -9.81
C VAL A 33 8.06 6.07 -10.98
N LEU A 34 7.93 5.49 -12.18
CA LEU A 34 8.48 6.02 -13.42
C LEU A 34 7.55 7.08 -14.05
N ALA A 35 6.24 6.84 -14.00
CA ALA A 35 5.22 7.77 -14.50
C ALA A 35 3.85 7.49 -13.85
N CYS A 36 3.02 8.51 -13.75
CA CYS A 36 1.62 8.41 -13.32
C CYS A 36 0.78 9.36 -14.18
N GLY A 37 -0.35 8.87 -14.71
CA GLY A 37 -1.09 9.60 -15.74
C GLY A 37 -2.29 8.85 -16.29
N GLY A 38 -2.62 9.16 -17.53
CA GLY A 38 -3.62 8.49 -18.34
C GLY A 38 -3.07 7.31 -19.13
N ARG A 39 -3.77 6.95 -20.21
CA ARG A 39 -3.44 5.80 -21.07
C ARG A 39 -2.08 5.94 -21.76
N GLU A 40 -1.54 7.16 -21.87
CA GLU A 40 -0.21 7.44 -22.42
C GLU A 40 0.92 6.70 -21.67
N VAL A 41 0.72 6.39 -20.39
CA VAL A 41 1.66 5.59 -19.58
C VAL A 41 1.90 4.20 -20.19
N MET A 42 0.94 3.66 -20.96
CA MET A 42 1.10 2.38 -21.67
C MET A 42 2.24 2.39 -22.69
N ALA A 43 2.69 3.56 -23.16
CA ALA A 43 3.85 3.67 -24.04
C ALA A 43 5.15 3.18 -23.38
N LEU A 44 5.20 3.13 -22.04
CA LEU A 44 6.35 2.62 -21.27
C LEU A 44 6.37 1.08 -21.17
N ARG A 45 5.30 0.40 -21.61
CA ARG A 45 5.23 -1.07 -21.63
C ARG A 45 6.35 -1.64 -22.51
N GLY A 46 7.01 -2.67 -22.01
CA GLY A 46 7.95 -3.51 -22.73
C GLY A 46 7.56 -4.99 -22.65
N PRO A 47 8.33 -5.88 -23.29
CA PRO A 47 8.01 -7.31 -23.37
C PRO A 47 7.89 -8.02 -22.01
N ARG A 48 8.61 -7.53 -20.99
CA ARG A 48 8.61 -8.09 -19.63
C ARG A 48 7.73 -7.34 -18.63
N THR A 49 7.03 -6.30 -19.06
CA THR A 49 6.18 -5.51 -18.17
C THR A 49 5.00 -6.34 -17.70
N ARG A 50 4.87 -6.50 -16.37
CA ARG A 50 3.65 -7.02 -15.76
C ARG A 50 2.57 -5.95 -15.86
N LEU A 51 1.44 -6.29 -16.48
CA LEU A 51 0.27 -5.41 -16.53
C LEU A 51 -0.76 -5.90 -15.52
N VAL A 52 -1.22 -5.02 -14.63
CA VAL A 52 -2.31 -5.28 -13.70
C VAL A 52 -3.44 -4.34 -14.06
N ASP A 53 -4.56 -4.90 -14.50
CA ASP A 53 -5.80 -4.16 -14.65
C ASP A 53 -6.50 -4.04 -13.30
N LEU A 54 -6.79 -2.81 -12.89
CA LEU A 54 -7.38 -2.51 -11.59
C LEU A 54 -8.91 -2.49 -11.61
N ALA A 55 -9.56 -2.55 -12.78
CA ALA A 55 -11.02 -2.51 -12.89
C ALA A 55 -11.68 -1.38 -12.07
N GLY A 56 -11.06 -0.19 -12.05
CA GLY A 56 -11.55 0.98 -11.30
C GLY A 56 -11.20 1.01 -9.81
N ALA A 57 -10.43 0.04 -9.29
CA ALA A 57 -9.93 0.04 -7.92
C ALA A 57 -8.99 1.23 -7.64
N ALA A 58 -8.91 1.61 -6.36
CA ALA A 58 -8.09 2.74 -5.93
C ALA A 58 -6.63 2.33 -5.67
N VAL A 59 -5.71 3.24 -5.99
CA VAL A 59 -4.31 3.15 -5.57
C VAL A 59 -3.95 4.43 -4.84
N LEU A 60 -3.37 4.27 -3.65
CA LEU A 60 -2.93 5.34 -2.76
C LEU A 60 -1.46 5.10 -2.41
N PRO A 61 -0.72 6.13 -1.96
CA PRO A 61 0.55 5.90 -1.29
C PRO A 61 0.34 4.96 -0.10
N GLY A 62 1.30 4.06 0.14
CA GLY A 62 1.29 3.24 1.34
C GLY A 62 1.29 4.12 2.60
N PHE A 63 0.72 3.62 3.69
CA PHE A 63 0.80 4.31 4.97
C PHE A 63 2.26 4.42 5.41
N ASN A 64 2.63 5.61 5.88
CA ASN A 64 3.90 5.86 6.54
C ASN A 64 3.61 6.17 8.00
N ASP A 65 3.93 5.21 8.88
CA ASP A 65 3.84 5.41 10.32
C ASP A 65 5.12 6.11 10.80
N ALA A 66 5.01 7.40 11.10
CA ALA A 66 6.14 8.24 11.46
C ALA A 66 6.70 7.94 12.85
N HIS A 67 5.93 7.27 13.73
CA HIS A 67 6.37 6.96 15.08
C HIS A 67 5.67 5.71 15.60
N ALA A 68 6.42 4.61 15.68
CA ALA A 68 5.93 3.34 16.20
C ALA A 68 6.96 2.66 17.11
N HIS A 69 6.47 1.96 18.13
CA HIS A 69 7.27 1.07 18.97
C HIS A 69 7.08 -0.39 18.51
N VAL A 70 7.52 -0.71 17.30
CA VAL A 70 7.21 -2.00 16.65
C VAL A 70 7.73 -3.20 17.46
N VAL A 71 8.92 -3.08 18.05
CA VAL A 71 9.49 -4.15 18.91
C VAL A 71 8.65 -4.34 20.16
N TYR A 72 8.26 -3.26 20.83
CA TYR A 72 7.42 -3.33 22.04
C TYR A 72 6.06 -3.95 21.71
N TYR A 73 5.43 -3.53 20.60
CA TYR A 73 4.20 -4.13 20.13
C TYR A 73 4.36 -5.64 19.84
N GLY A 74 5.49 -6.05 19.25
CA GLY A 74 5.80 -7.48 19.08
C GLY A 74 5.87 -8.21 20.41
N LEU A 75 6.51 -7.63 21.43
CA LEU A 75 6.61 -8.22 22.77
C LEU A 75 5.25 -8.36 23.45
N THR A 76 4.34 -7.38 23.32
CA THR A 76 3.00 -7.49 23.93
C THR A 76 2.17 -8.62 23.32
N ARG A 77 2.46 -9.05 22.08
CA ARG A 77 1.79 -10.20 21.46
C ARG A 77 2.18 -11.56 22.07
N PHE A 78 3.27 -11.63 22.85
CA PHE A 78 3.64 -12.83 23.60
C PHE A 78 3.05 -12.86 25.01
N GLY A 79 2.54 -11.74 25.51
CA GLY A 79 1.86 -11.67 26.81
C GLY A 79 0.44 -12.20 26.72
N ALA A 80 -0.10 -12.68 27.85
CA ALA A 80 -1.51 -13.00 27.97
C ALA A 80 -2.36 -11.75 27.73
N ASP A 81 -3.37 -11.86 26.87
CA ASP A 81 -4.33 -10.77 26.66
C ASP A 81 -5.37 -10.77 27.79
N LEU A 82 -5.20 -9.85 28.73
CA LEU A 82 -6.09 -9.68 29.87
C LEU A 82 -7.13 -8.58 29.65
N SER A 83 -7.25 -8.01 28.44
CA SER A 83 -8.12 -6.86 28.17
C SER A 83 -9.61 -7.12 28.44
N GLY A 84 -10.03 -8.40 28.41
CA GLY A 84 -11.39 -8.83 28.75
C GLY A 84 -11.51 -9.53 30.10
N ALA A 85 -10.55 -9.40 31.02
CA ALA A 85 -10.66 -9.96 32.37
C ALA A 85 -11.50 -9.05 33.26
N THR A 86 -12.43 -9.62 34.03
CA THR A 86 -13.32 -8.89 34.95
C THR A 86 -13.10 -9.25 36.41
N GLY A 87 -12.34 -10.30 36.69
CA GLY A 87 -11.95 -10.75 38.03
C GLY A 87 -10.62 -11.50 38.04
N ILE A 88 -10.16 -11.87 39.23
CA ILE A 88 -8.91 -12.62 39.42
C ILE A 88 -8.99 -13.99 38.76
N ASP A 89 -10.14 -14.66 38.82
CA ASP A 89 -10.33 -15.97 38.21
C ASP A 89 -10.11 -15.91 36.68
N ASP A 90 -10.64 -14.89 36.00
CA ASP A 90 -10.42 -14.67 34.56
C ASP A 90 -8.94 -14.46 34.19
N ILE A 91 -8.13 -13.94 35.13
CA ILE A 91 -6.70 -13.72 34.94
C ILE A 91 -5.93 -15.04 35.09
N LEU A 92 -6.32 -15.87 36.07
CA LEU A 92 -5.65 -17.13 36.35
C LEU A 92 -5.93 -18.20 35.29
N ASP A 93 -7.09 -18.14 34.63
CA ASP A 93 -7.50 -19.09 33.59
C ASP A 93 -6.86 -18.85 32.21
N ARG A 94 -6.13 -17.73 32.02
CA ARG A 94 -5.54 -17.31 30.75
C ARG A 94 -4.01 -17.42 30.75
#